data_AF-A0A2M9AQZ8-F1
#
_entry.id   AF-A0A2M9AQZ8-F1
#
_cell.length_a   1.000
_cell.length_b   1.000
_cell.length_c   1.000
_cell.angle_alpha   90.00
_cell.angle_beta   90.00
_cell.angle_gamma   90.00
#
_symmetry.space_group_name_H-M   'P 1'
#
loop_
_entity.id
_entity.type
_entity.pdbx_description
1 polymer ?
#
loop_
_entity_poly.entity_id
_entity_poly.type
_entity_poly.pdbx_seq_one_letter_code
_entity_poly.pdbx_strand_id
1 'polypeptide(L)'
;MLQPLKRLLKGLFIIGGVVLGFLGFVVSTSLGLECFSRRDVAGKVTAARIRRVRPGMSVAQVVQILGRPYTMLSVKGSGTHTLNVRCNDQEGSYAAAVTDTLDIAAWMRRATADSVVHICDVGDARAHDRNSTLTYTRPVAWAGRYPMLWVHFDSSAHVSAVYAKVYKPYSLLDDDVIYSLSPPSEWNSKVDHLGSTFD
;
A
#
# COMPACT_ATOMS: atom_id res chain seq x y z
N MET A 1 8.72 -38.73 -53.91
CA MET A 1 7.77 -37.79 -53.27
C MET A 1 7.69 -37.86 -51.74
N LEU A 2 8.03 -38.96 -51.05
CA LEU A 2 7.82 -39.09 -49.59
C LEU A 2 8.89 -38.42 -48.69
N GLN A 3 10.12 -38.25 -49.15
CA GLN A 3 11.19 -37.60 -48.37
C GLN A 3 10.93 -36.12 -48.00
N PRO A 4 10.47 -35.23 -48.91
CA PRO A 4 10.19 -33.84 -48.54
C PRO A 4 9.06 -33.74 -47.50
N LEU A 5 8.03 -34.58 -47.60
CA LEU A 5 6.92 -34.63 -46.64
C LEU A 5 7.39 -35.04 -45.23
N LYS A 6 8.30 -36.02 -45.13
CA LYS A 6 8.89 -36.45 -43.84
C LYS A 6 9.72 -35.35 -43.18
N ARG A 7 10.43 -34.52 -43.96
CA ARG A 7 11.20 -33.38 -43.43
C ARG A 7 10.27 -32.27 -42.93
N LEU A 8 9.19 -31.98 -43.65
CA LEU A 8 8.17 -31.01 -43.25
C LEU A 8 7.50 -31.40 -41.92
N LEU A 9 7.07 -32.66 -41.80
CA LEU A 9 6.43 -33.18 -40.59
C LEU A 9 7.36 -33.09 -39.36
N LYS A 10 8.65 -33.46 -39.50
CA LYS A 10 9.63 -33.32 -38.42
C LYS A 10 9.81 -31.87 -37.97
N GLY A 11 9.86 -30.91 -38.90
CA GLY A 11 9.94 -29.49 -38.59
C GLY A 11 8.72 -28.99 -37.79
N LEU A 12 7.51 -29.38 -38.22
CA LEU A 12 6.27 -29.07 -37.51
C LEU A 12 6.24 -29.61 -36.08
N PHE A 13 6.70 -30.85 -35.85
CA PHE A 13 6.78 -31.42 -34.50
C PHE A 13 7.77 -30.68 -33.59
N ILE A 14 8.94 -30.28 -34.10
CA ILE A 14 9.92 -29.54 -33.32
C ILE A 14 9.38 -28.16 -32.97
N ILE A 15 8.83 -27.43 -33.96
CA ILE A 15 8.26 -26.10 -33.73
C ILE A 15 7.07 -26.19 -32.76
N GLY A 16 6.18 -27.15 -32.94
CA GLY A 16 5.05 -27.39 -32.04
C GLY A 16 5.50 -27.70 -30.61
N GLY A 17 6.52 -28.54 -30.43
CA GLY A 17 7.10 -28.86 -29.13
C GLY A 17 7.74 -27.65 -28.44
N VAL A 18 8.46 -26.81 -29.18
CA VAL A 18 9.06 -25.57 -28.65
C VAL A 18 7.98 -24.58 -28.24
N VAL A 19 6.95 -24.38 -29.07
CA VAL A 19 5.83 -23.48 -28.76
C VAL A 19 5.04 -23.96 -27.54
N LEU A 20 4.73 -25.25 -27.46
CA LEU A 20 4.07 -25.86 -26.30
C LEU A 20 4.92 -25.78 -25.04
N GLY A 21 6.22 -26.03 -25.13
CA GLY A 21 7.16 -25.90 -24.01
C GLY A 21 7.25 -24.46 -23.50
N PHE A 22 7.31 -23.48 -24.41
CA PHE A 22 7.31 -22.07 -24.07
C PHE A 22 5.99 -21.63 -23.43
N LEU A 23 4.84 -22.03 -24.00
CA LEU A 23 3.52 -21.78 -23.41
C LEU A 23 3.39 -22.41 -22.02
N GLY A 24 3.82 -23.67 -21.85
CA GLY A 24 3.82 -24.35 -20.56
C GLY A 24 4.69 -23.64 -19.53
N PHE A 25 5.86 -23.15 -19.93
CA PHE A 25 6.73 -22.34 -19.08
C PHE A 25 6.08 -21.01 -18.69
N VAL A 26 5.48 -20.29 -19.65
CA VAL A 26 4.79 -19.01 -19.39
C VAL A 26 3.60 -19.22 -18.43
N VAL A 27 2.80 -20.26 -18.63
CA VAL A 27 1.66 -20.57 -17.74
C VAL A 27 2.17 -20.98 -16.35
N SER A 28 3.22 -21.80 -16.27
CA SER A 28 3.81 -22.22 -15.00
C SER A 28 4.42 -21.05 -14.22
N THR A 29 5.08 -20.10 -14.89
CA THR A 29 5.65 -18.92 -14.23
C THR A 29 4.57 -17.95 -13.80
N SER A 30 3.52 -17.76 -14.62
CA SER A 30 2.38 -16.90 -14.30
C SER A 30 1.59 -17.42 -13.09
N LEU A 31 1.27 -18.71 -13.04
CA LEU A 31 0.58 -19.33 -11.91
C LEU A 31 1.45 -19.41 -10.66
N GLY A 32 2.76 -19.62 -10.82
CA GLY A 32 3.71 -19.59 -9.71
C GLY A 32 3.80 -18.21 -9.05
N LEU A 33 3.88 -17.14 -9.85
CA LEU A 33 4.00 -15.77 -9.36
C LEU A 33 2.80 -15.31 -8.53
N GLU A 34 1.58 -15.71 -8.88
CA GLU A 34 0.37 -15.37 -8.11
C GLU A 34 0.32 -16.05 -6.73
N CYS A 35 1.01 -17.18 -6.56
CA CYS A 35 1.01 -17.93 -5.30
C CYS A 35 2.08 -17.45 -4.30
N PHE A 36 3.11 -16.74 -4.76
CA PHE A 36 4.18 -16.25 -3.86
C PHE A 36 3.74 -14.96 -3.15
N SER A 37 3.04 -15.14 -2.02
CA SER A 37 2.87 -14.05 -1.06
C SER A 37 4.22 -13.79 -0.38
N ARG A 38 4.81 -12.63 -0.66
CA ARG A 38 5.96 -12.12 0.11
C ARG A 38 5.52 -10.97 0.98
N ARG A 39 6.12 -10.90 2.16
CA ARG A 39 5.78 -9.91 3.17
C ARG A 39 7.06 -9.16 3.56
N ASP A 40 7.07 -7.86 3.31
CA ASP A 40 8.02 -6.93 3.93
C ASP A 40 7.21 -5.99 4.82
N VAL A 41 7.07 -6.40 6.08
CA VAL A 41 6.25 -5.74 7.09
C VAL A 41 7.15 -5.42 8.29
N ALA A 42 6.99 -4.25 8.89
CA ALA A 42 7.74 -3.87 10.08
C ALA A 42 7.62 -4.93 11.19
N GLY A 43 8.75 -5.31 11.80
CA GLY A 43 8.87 -6.58 12.53
C GLY A 43 7.98 -6.79 13.76
N LYS A 44 7.26 -5.76 14.24
CA LYS A 44 6.28 -5.89 15.34
C LYS A 44 4.84 -5.97 14.86
N VAL A 45 4.57 -5.89 13.56
CA VAL A 45 3.21 -5.90 13.02
C VAL A 45 2.70 -7.34 12.93
N THR A 46 1.53 -7.57 13.52
CA THR A 46 0.77 -8.83 13.49
C THR A 46 -0.71 -8.49 13.43
N ALA A 47 -1.57 -9.42 13.04
CA ALA A 47 -3.01 -9.21 13.01
C ALA A 47 -3.55 -8.79 14.40
N ALA A 48 -3.08 -9.46 15.45
CA ALA A 48 -3.46 -9.17 16.82
C ALA A 48 -3.09 -7.73 17.24
N ARG A 49 -1.92 -7.23 16.83
CA ARG A 49 -1.48 -5.86 17.15
C ARG A 49 -2.17 -4.80 16.30
N ILE A 50 -2.44 -5.07 15.02
CA ILE A 50 -3.25 -4.18 14.16
C ILE A 50 -4.62 -3.95 14.81
N ARG A 51 -5.27 -5.02 15.26
CA ARG A 51 -6.56 -4.96 15.97
C ARG A 51 -6.49 -4.23 17.31
N ARG A 52 -5.33 -3.87 17.85
CA ARG A 52 -5.22 -3.06 19.07
C ARG A 52 -5.20 -1.56 18.78
N VAL A 53 -4.89 -1.15 17.56
CA VAL A 53 -4.93 0.27 17.17
C VAL A 53 -6.39 0.72 17.05
N ARG A 54 -6.69 1.90 17.59
CA ARG A 54 -8.03 2.48 17.64
C ARG A 54 -8.00 3.95 17.22
N PRO A 55 -9.10 4.47 16.62
CA PRO A 55 -9.27 5.90 16.44
C PRO A 55 -9.05 6.66 17.75
N GLY A 56 -8.44 7.84 17.65
CA GLY A 56 -8.07 8.67 18.80
C GLY A 56 -6.76 8.28 19.49
N MET A 57 -6.07 7.21 19.09
CA MET A 57 -4.73 6.92 19.64
C MET A 57 -3.69 7.93 19.14
N SER A 58 -2.73 8.31 19.97
CA SER A 58 -1.59 9.14 19.54
C SER A 58 -0.57 8.32 18.75
N VAL A 59 0.27 9.01 17.96
CA VAL A 59 1.40 8.39 17.24
C VAL A 59 2.28 7.53 18.16
N ALA A 60 2.57 8.01 19.37
CA ALA A 60 3.39 7.28 20.33
C ALA A 60 2.76 5.94 20.74
N GLN A 61 1.45 5.92 20.98
CA GLN A 61 0.72 4.69 21.30
C GLN A 61 0.74 3.72 20.12
N VAL A 62 0.56 4.20 18.88
CA VAL A 62 0.62 3.37 17.68
C VAL A 62 2.01 2.75 17.51
N VAL A 63 3.08 3.55 17.65
CA VAL A 63 4.46 3.06 17.54
C VAL A 63 4.79 2.06 18.65
N GLN A 64 4.24 2.22 19.84
CA GLN A 64 4.38 1.24 20.93
C GLN A 64 3.73 -0.11 20.58
N ILE A 65 2.58 -0.10 19.91
CA ILE A 65 1.83 -1.30 19.50
C ILE A 65 2.45 -1.98 18.28
N LEU A 66 2.66 -1.23 17.19
CA LEU A 66 3.05 -1.75 15.88
C LEU A 66 4.56 -1.68 15.59
N GLY A 67 5.33 -0.98 16.43
CA GLY A 67 6.74 -0.69 16.17
C GLY A 67 6.96 0.52 15.26
N ARG A 68 8.18 0.64 14.74
CA ARG A 68 8.55 1.73 13.82
C ARG A 68 7.98 1.44 12.43
N PRO A 69 7.29 2.39 11.79
CA PRO A 69 6.90 2.25 10.38
C PRO A 69 8.12 2.37 9.48
N TYR A 70 7.96 2.07 8.19
CA TYR A 70 9.02 2.25 7.20
C TYR A 70 9.05 3.66 6.62
N THR A 71 7.88 4.25 6.39
CA THR A 71 7.75 5.59 5.84
C THR A 71 6.65 6.37 6.53
N MET A 72 6.78 7.69 6.47
CA MET A 72 5.79 8.66 6.91
C MET A 72 5.47 9.59 5.75
N LEU A 73 4.19 9.93 5.61
CA LEU A 73 3.70 10.90 4.64
C LEU A 73 2.75 11.85 5.35
N SER A 74 2.93 13.15 5.18
CA SER A 74 1.95 14.16 5.57
C SER A 74 1.56 14.94 4.34
N VAL A 75 0.27 15.01 4.05
CA VAL A 75 -0.28 15.78 2.94
C VAL A 75 -1.19 16.89 3.47
N LYS A 76 -1.22 18.01 2.77
CA LYS A 76 -2.19 19.09 3.03
C LYS A 76 -3.53 18.75 2.40
N GLY A 77 -4.60 19.17 3.05
CA GLY A 77 -5.96 19.02 2.57
C GLY A 77 -6.50 17.60 2.65
N SER A 78 -7.65 17.42 2.01
CA SER A 78 -8.42 16.18 2.04
C SER A 78 -7.88 15.05 1.15
N GLY A 79 -6.78 15.29 0.43
CA GLY A 79 -6.27 14.34 -0.56
C GLY A 79 -7.20 14.12 -1.76
N THR A 80 -8.32 14.83 -1.86
CA THR A 80 -9.18 14.76 -3.04
C THR A 80 -8.60 15.61 -4.14
N HIS A 81 -8.13 14.94 -5.19
CA HIS A 81 -7.80 15.55 -6.47
C HIS A 81 -9.02 16.32 -7.01
N THR A 82 -9.11 17.62 -6.77
CA THR A 82 -10.14 18.44 -7.42
C THR A 82 -9.57 19.68 -8.07
N LEU A 83 -9.69 19.66 -9.40
CA LEU A 83 -9.97 20.76 -10.32
C LEU A 83 -8.80 21.67 -10.73
N ASN A 84 -8.21 21.32 -11.88
CA ASN A 84 -7.83 22.21 -13.00
C ASN A 84 -6.98 23.47 -12.74
N VAL A 85 -6.40 23.65 -11.56
CA VAL A 85 -5.36 24.64 -11.31
C VAL A 85 -4.02 23.92 -11.34
N ARG A 86 -3.03 24.46 -12.08
CA ARG A 86 -1.64 23.96 -12.09
C ARG A 86 -0.97 24.24 -10.74
N CYS A 87 -1.48 23.62 -9.69
CA CYS A 87 -0.85 23.59 -8.39
C CYS A 87 0.16 22.45 -8.43
N ASN A 88 1.41 22.74 -8.06
CA ASN A 88 2.41 21.69 -7.93
C ASN A 88 1.97 20.81 -6.75
N ASP A 89 1.55 19.59 -7.05
CA ASP A 89 0.99 18.60 -6.11
C ASP A 89 1.97 18.17 -4.99
N GLN A 90 3.23 18.59 -5.10
CA GLN A 90 4.26 18.32 -4.10
C GLN A 90 4.40 19.43 -3.04
N GLU A 91 3.82 20.61 -3.25
CA GLU A 91 4.01 21.73 -2.33
C GLU A 91 3.28 21.48 -1.00
N GLY A 92 4.06 21.38 0.09
CA GLY A 92 3.53 21.11 1.43
C GLY A 92 3.27 19.64 1.77
N SER A 93 3.71 18.72 0.91
CA SER A 93 3.79 17.29 1.24
C SER A 93 5.14 16.95 1.89
N TYR A 94 5.12 16.25 3.03
CA TYR A 94 6.32 15.77 3.71
C TYR A 94 6.38 14.26 3.65
N ALA A 95 7.37 13.72 2.95
CA ALA A 95 7.66 12.30 2.96
C ALA A 95 9.00 12.05 3.64
N ALA A 96 9.06 11.05 4.52
CA ALA A 96 10.30 10.66 5.18
C ALA A 96 10.41 9.13 5.27
N ALA A 97 11.58 8.60 4.95
CA ALA A 97 11.95 7.25 5.34
C ALA A 97 12.28 7.26 6.85
N VAL A 98 11.79 6.26 7.58
CA VAL A 98 12.04 6.15 9.02
C VAL A 98 13.37 5.42 9.23
N THR A 99 14.36 6.16 9.75
CA THR A 99 15.62 5.61 10.25
C THR A 99 15.52 5.34 11.75
N ASP A 100 16.54 4.72 12.36
CA ASP A 100 16.56 4.50 13.82
C ASP A 100 16.70 5.80 14.63
N THR A 101 17.25 6.85 14.01
CA THR A 101 17.51 8.15 14.63
C THR A 101 16.35 9.13 14.50
N LEU A 102 15.37 8.86 13.65
CA LEU A 102 14.22 9.75 13.45
C LEU A 102 13.32 9.76 14.70
N ASP A 103 13.11 10.93 15.32
CA ASP A 103 12.04 11.13 16.29
C ASP A 103 10.71 11.31 15.56
N ILE A 104 9.97 10.20 15.46
CA ILE A 104 8.66 10.12 14.79
C ILE A 104 7.66 11.11 15.40
N ALA A 105 7.67 11.29 16.72
CA ALA A 105 6.72 12.17 17.40
C ALA A 105 7.06 13.64 17.13
N ALA A 106 8.34 14.01 17.14
CA ALA A 106 8.78 15.36 16.76
C ALA A 106 8.50 15.65 15.29
N TRP A 107 8.75 14.68 14.40
CA TRP A 107 8.40 14.81 12.98
C TRP A 107 6.89 15.06 12.82
N MET A 108 6.04 14.29 13.52
CA MET A 108 4.59 14.45 13.41
C MET A 108 4.14 15.82 13.93
N ARG A 109 4.63 16.25 15.10
CA ARG A 109 4.32 17.59 15.63
C ARG A 109 4.68 18.69 14.63
N ARG A 110 5.82 18.57 13.96
CA ARG A 110 6.24 19.53 12.92
C ARG A 110 5.33 19.47 11.71
N ALA A 111 4.98 18.27 11.25
CA ALA A 111 4.10 18.06 10.12
C ALA A 111 2.72 18.66 10.40
N THR A 112 2.14 18.47 11.58
CA THR A 112 0.81 19.00 11.91
C THR A 112 0.82 20.47 12.32
N ALA A 113 1.93 21.02 12.82
CA ALA A 113 2.03 22.42 13.23
C ALA A 113 2.18 23.41 12.05
N ASP A 114 2.62 22.96 10.88
CA ASP A 114 2.70 23.83 9.71
C ASP A 114 1.29 24.09 9.15
N SER A 115 0.81 25.29 9.47
CA SER A 115 -0.51 25.84 9.14
C SER A 115 -0.50 26.72 7.88
N VAL A 116 0.57 26.71 7.08
CA VAL A 116 0.68 27.59 5.92
C VAL A 116 -0.38 27.19 4.88
N VAL A 117 -1.37 28.05 4.66
CA VAL A 117 -2.39 27.86 3.62
C VAL A 117 -1.76 28.08 2.26
N HIS A 118 -1.86 27.10 1.37
CA HIS A 118 -1.41 27.30 0.01
C HIS A 118 -2.46 28.10 -0.78
N ILE A 119 -2.04 28.87 -1.78
CA ILE A 119 -2.97 29.68 -2.60
C ILE A 119 -4.05 28.82 -3.28
N CYS A 120 -3.74 27.55 -3.52
CA CYS A 120 -4.64 26.57 -4.11
C CYS A 120 -5.72 26.07 -3.14
N ASP A 121 -5.55 26.32 -1.84
CA ASP A 121 -6.48 25.89 -0.81
C ASP A 121 -7.37 27.06 -0.34
N VAL A 122 -7.23 28.25 -0.95
CA VAL A 122 -8.05 29.42 -0.60
C VAL A 122 -9.52 29.12 -0.89
N GLY A 123 -10.32 29.09 0.17
CA GLY A 123 -11.75 28.77 0.10
C GLY A 123 -12.11 27.31 0.42
N ASP A 124 -11.12 26.42 0.56
CA ASP A 124 -11.34 25.09 1.15
C ASP A 124 -11.27 25.21 2.68
N ALA A 125 -12.38 24.91 3.37
CA ALA A 125 -12.39 24.87 4.83
C ALA A 125 -11.38 23.85 5.40
N ARG A 126 -10.98 22.86 4.60
CA ARG A 126 -10.01 21.81 4.93
C ARG A 126 -8.59 22.15 4.50
N ALA A 127 -8.34 23.36 3.98
CA ALA A 127 -7.00 23.84 3.62
C ALA A 127 -5.97 23.71 4.75
N HIS A 128 -6.46 23.81 5.99
CA HIS A 128 -5.66 23.71 7.21
C HIS A 128 -5.55 22.29 7.73
N ASP A 129 -6.37 21.36 7.24
CA ASP A 129 -6.33 19.99 7.68
C ASP A 129 -5.09 19.31 7.11
N ARG A 130 -4.35 18.66 8.00
CA ARG A 130 -3.23 17.81 7.62
C ARG A 130 -3.53 16.39 7.99
N ASN A 131 -3.49 15.54 6.99
CA ASN A 131 -3.60 14.11 7.17
C ASN A 131 -2.22 13.50 7.06
N SER A 132 -1.84 12.77 8.09
CA SER A 132 -0.57 12.07 8.14
C SER A 132 -0.78 10.57 8.08
N THR A 133 0.16 9.84 7.49
CA THR A 133 0.06 8.40 7.27
C THR A 133 1.38 7.76 7.64
N LEU A 134 1.31 6.73 8.49
CA LEU A 134 2.42 5.81 8.77
C LEU A 134 2.24 4.56 7.91
N THR A 135 3.27 4.20 7.14
CA THR A 135 3.24 3.00 6.31
C THR A 135 4.14 1.93 6.92
N TYR A 136 3.56 0.77 7.19
CA TYR A 136 4.20 -0.34 7.90
C TYR A 136 4.67 -1.48 6.99
N THR A 137 4.53 -1.30 5.69
CA THR A 137 4.79 -2.32 4.66
C THR A 137 5.57 -1.71 3.49
N ARG A 138 6.44 -2.48 2.86
CA ARG A 138 7.10 -2.07 1.60
C ARG A 138 6.58 -2.90 0.42
N PRO A 139 6.51 -2.31 -0.78
CA PRO A 139 6.32 -3.08 -1.99
C PRO A 139 7.40 -4.15 -2.11
N VAL A 140 7.00 -5.37 -2.42
CA VAL A 140 7.95 -6.45 -2.69
C VAL A 140 8.02 -6.67 -4.18
N ALA A 141 9.19 -6.40 -4.76
CA ALA A 141 9.43 -6.62 -6.17
C ALA A 141 9.12 -8.08 -6.55
N TRP A 142 8.40 -8.26 -7.65
CA TRP A 142 8.00 -9.58 -8.19
C TRP A 142 7.06 -10.41 -7.32
N ALA A 143 6.49 -9.86 -6.24
CA ALA A 143 5.44 -10.54 -5.50
C ALA A 143 4.12 -10.43 -6.25
N GLY A 144 3.46 -11.57 -6.52
CA GLY A 144 2.10 -11.55 -7.09
C GLY A 144 1.07 -10.97 -6.12
N ARG A 145 1.34 -11.04 -4.81
CA ARG A 145 0.53 -10.43 -3.75
C ARG A 145 1.42 -9.97 -2.59
N TYR A 146 1.15 -8.79 -2.02
CA TYR A 146 1.78 -8.37 -0.77
C TYR A 146 0.84 -7.54 0.11
N PRO A 147 0.97 -7.64 1.45
CA PRO A 147 0.16 -6.85 2.36
C PRO A 147 0.57 -5.38 2.33
N MET A 148 -0.41 -4.51 2.47
CA MET A 148 -0.20 -3.10 2.77
C MET A 148 -0.92 -2.70 4.04
N LEU A 149 -0.24 -1.94 4.90
CA LEU A 149 -0.80 -1.42 6.15
C LEU A 149 -0.47 0.07 6.30
N TRP A 150 -1.53 0.86 6.48
CA TRP A 150 -1.47 2.28 6.79
C TRP A 150 -2.22 2.60 8.06
N VAL A 151 -1.64 3.52 8.82
CA VAL A 151 -2.34 4.18 9.93
C VAL A 151 -2.41 5.66 9.58
N HIS A 152 -3.62 6.15 9.38
CA HIS A 152 -3.91 7.55 9.09
C HIS A 152 -4.16 8.31 10.39
N PHE A 153 -3.70 9.56 10.41
CA PHE A 153 -3.79 10.48 11.52
C PHE A 153 -4.45 11.77 11.04
N ASP A 154 -5.29 12.35 11.90
CA ASP A 154 -5.89 13.66 11.71
C ASP A 154 -4.89 14.81 11.96
N SER A 155 -5.37 16.05 11.80
CA SER A 155 -4.61 17.27 12.02
C SER A 155 -4.14 17.45 13.47
N SER A 156 -4.73 16.72 14.41
CA SER A 156 -4.33 16.70 15.82
C SER A 156 -3.35 15.56 16.14
N ALA A 157 -2.82 14.86 15.12
CA ALA A 157 -1.92 13.72 15.26
C ALA A 157 -2.50 12.53 16.03
N HIS A 158 -3.83 12.34 15.97
CA HIS A 158 -4.51 11.17 16.49
C HIS A 158 -4.99 10.27 15.36
N VAL A 159 -5.02 8.96 15.60
CA VAL A 159 -5.46 7.98 14.60
C VAL A 159 -6.88 8.33 14.14
N SER A 160 -7.02 8.59 12.85
CA SER A 160 -8.31 8.76 12.18
C SER A 160 -8.77 7.47 11.54
N ALA A 161 -7.84 6.70 10.95
CA ALA A 161 -8.17 5.42 10.35
C ALA A 161 -7.01 4.42 10.38
N VAL A 162 -7.33 3.14 10.35
CA VAL A 162 -6.38 2.05 10.12
C VAL A 162 -6.86 1.27 8.92
N TYR A 163 -6.00 1.10 7.93
CA TYR A 163 -6.36 0.47 6.67
C TYR A 163 -5.34 -0.58 6.27
N ALA A 164 -5.83 -1.76 5.90
CA ALA A 164 -5.01 -2.81 5.33
C ALA A 164 -5.65 -3.40 4.08
N LYS A 165 -4.82 -3.63 3.07
CA LYS A 165 -5.21 -4.27 1.80
C LYS A 165 -4.15 -5.26 1.34
N VAL A 166 -4.53 -6.12 0.40
CA VAL A 166 -3.59 -6.96 -0.33
C VAL A 166 -3.42 -6.38 -1.72
N TYR A 167 -2.21 -5.90 -2.01
CA TYR A 167 -1.88 -5.40 -3.34
C TYR A 167 -1.76 -6.56 -4.33
N LYS A 168 -2.28 -6.37 -5.54
CA LYS A 168 -2.15 -7.32 -6.65
C LYS A 168 -1.59 -6.61 -7.89
N PRO A 169 -0.25 -6.47 -8.04
CA PRO A 169 0.35 -5.65 -9.10
C PRO A 169 -0.03 -6.05 -10.52
N TYR A 170 -0.39 -7.32 -10.72
CA TYR A 170 -0.68 -7.91 -12.03
C TYR A 170 -2.17 -8.20 -12.23
N SER A 171 -3.03 -7.77 -11.31
CA SER A 171 -4.47 -7.96 -11.44
C SER A 171 -5.10 -6.76 -12.15
N LEU A 172 -6.06 -7.03 -13.04
CA LEU A 172 -6.95 -6.00 -13.60
C LEU A 172 -8.06 -5.59 -12.62
N LEU A 173 -8.10 -6.20 -11.43
CA LEU A 173 -9.10 -5.97 -10.40
C LEU A 173 -8.55 -5.04 -9.31
N ASP A 174 -9.46 -4.38 -8.61
CA ASP A 174 -9.14 -3.57 -7.43
C ASP A 174 -8.45 -4.42 -6.34
N ASP A 175 -7.64 -3.75 -5.52
CA ASP A 175 -6.99 -4.37 -4.37
C ASP A 175 -8.02 -4.84 -3.33
N ASP A 176 -7.78 -5.99 -2.71
CA ASP A 176 -8.69 -6.51 -1.69
C ASP A 176 -8.48 -5.75 -0.37
N VAL A 177 -9.52 -5.05 0.10
CA VAL A 177 -9.54 -4.50 1.46
C VAL A 177 -9.73 -5.65 2.45
N ILE A 178 -8.76 -5.82 3.36
CA ILE A 178 -8.76 -6.91 4.36
C ILE A 178 -8.90 -6.41 5.79
N TYR A 179 -8.84 -5.09 5.99
CA TYR A 179 -9.18 -4.45 7.25
C TYR A 179 -9.37 -2.97 7.03
N SER A 180 -10.44 -2.43 7.59
CA SER A 180 -10.66 -0.99 7.66
C SER A 180 -11.30 -0.68 9.00
N LEU A 181 -10.70 0.25 9.72
CA LEU A 181 -11.22 0.80 10.96
C LEU A 181 -11.19 2.32 10.87
N SER A 182 -12.37 2.93 10.81
CA SER A 182 -12.59 4.37 10.84
C SER A 182 -13.74 4.70 11.82
N PRO A 183 -13.94 5.97 12.19
CA PRO A 183 -15.07 6.40 13.00
C PRO A 183 -16.40 5.86 12.44
N PRO A 184 -17.43 5.65 13.29
CA PRO A 184 -18.64 4.88 12.95
C PRO A 184 -19.43 5.35 11.72
N SER A 185 -19.21 6.58 11.26
CA SER A 185 -19.85 7.17 10.09
C SER A 185 -19.20 6.79 8.75
N GLU A 186 -18.00 6.20 8.76
CA GLU A 186 -17.22 5.95 7.54
C GLU A 186 -16.76 4.48 7.52
N TRP A 187 -17.24 3.73 6.51
CA TRP A 187 -16.73 2.44 6.04
C TRP A 187 -16.17 1.46 7.10
N ASN A 188 -17.01 0.50 7.53
CA ASN A 188 -16.54 -0.68 8.25
C ASN A 188 -16.69 -1.93 7.35
N SER A 189 -15.69 -2.26 6.53
CA SER A 189 -15.68 -3.53 5.81
C SER A 189 -15.16 -4.65 6.71
N LYS A 190 -16.07 -5.55 7.12
CA LYS A 190 -15.78 -6.72 7.96
C LYS A 190 -15.29 -7.91 7.13
N VAL A 191 -14.20 -7.75 6.39
CA VAL A 191 -13.50 -8.90 5.80
C VAL A 191 -12.22 -9.12 6.58
N ASP A 192 -12.30 -9.72 7.76
CA ASP A 192 -11.14 -9.92 8.65
C ASP A 192 -10.25 -11.09 8.15
N HIS A 193 -9.44 -10.80 7.13
CA HIS A 193 -8.38 -11.70 6.66
C HIS A 193 -7.00 -11.31 7.21
N LEU A 194 -6.95 -10.47 8.26
CA LEU A 194 -5.68 -10.02 8.83
C LEU A 194 -4.79 -11.18 9.26
N GLY A 195 -5.36 -12.22 9.86
CA GLY A 195 -4.59 -13.39 10.35
C GLY A 195 -3.83 -14.08 9.23
N SER A 196 -4.51 -14.44 8.13
CA SER A 196 -3.89 -15.08 6.97
C SER A 196 -2.88 -14.19 6.23
N THR A 197 -2.86 -12.89 6.51
CA THR A 197 -2.06 -11.91 5.76
C THR A 197 -0.92 -11.30 6.56
N PHE A 198 -1.05 -11.16 7.88
CA PHE A 198 -0.06 -10.52 8.75
C PHE A 198 0.54 -11.45 9.82
N ASP A 199 -0.01 -12.66 10.02
CA ASP A 199 0.59 -13.71 10.86
C ASP A 199 1.24 -14.80 9.98
#